data_AF-A0A958XSV5-F1
#
_entry.id   AF-A0A958XSV5-F1
#
_cell.length_a   1.000
_cell.length_b   1.000
_cell.length_c   1.000
_cell.angle_alpha   90.00
_cell.angle_beta   90.00
_cell.angle_gamma   90.00
#
_symmetry.space_group_name_H-M   'P 1'
#
loop_
_entity.id
_entity.type
_entity.pdbx_description
1 polymer ?
#
loop_
_entity_poly.entity_id
_entity_poly.type
_entity_poly.pdbx_seq_one_letter_code
_entity_poly.pdbx_strand_id
1 'polypeptide(L)' 'VILDALPSLAAMTRAEGWLLVSGVLEQDDMVVTAAAEAAGFKKQRQTQRGNWLCIEFRKNLPA' A
#
# COMPACT_ATOMS: atom_id res chain seq x y z
N VAL A 1 6.56 -9.71 -5.65
CA VAL A 1 6.74 -9.79 -4.17
C VAL A 1 5.84 -8.83 -3.37
N ILE A 2 5.56 -7.60 -3.80
CA ILE A 2 4.29 -6.91 -3.43
C ILE A 2 3.91 -5.95 -4.54
N LEU A 3 4.90 -5.28 -5.13
CA LEU A 3 4.76 -4.36 -6.26
C LEU A 3 3.93 -4.96 -7.40
N ASP A 4 4.24 -6.21 -7.81
CA ASP A 4 3.52 -6.91 -8.89
C ASP A 4 2.08 -7.30 -8.51
N ALA A 5 1.81 -7.46 -7.22
CA ALA A 5 0.50 -7.89 -6.72
C ALA A 5 -0.47 -6.72 -6.56
N LEU A 6 0.03 -5.48 -6.45
CA LEU A 6 -0.78 -4.29 -6.17
C LEU A 6 -1.95 -4.09 -7.15
N PRO A 7 -1.80 -4.25 -8.49
CA PRO A 7 -2.94 -4.12 -9.41
C PRO A 7 -4.03 -5.16 -9.17
N SER A 8 -3.64 -6.42 -8.89
CA SER A 8 -4.59 -7.49 -8.60
C SER A 8 -5.30 -7.27 -7.26
N LEU A 9 -4.54 -6.88 -6.23
CA LEU A 9 -5.09 -6.52 -4.92
C LEU A 9 -6.05 -5.33 -5.02
N ALA A 10 -5.72 -4.34 -5.85
CA ALA A 10 -6.56 -3.19 -6.14
C ALA A 10 -7.90 -3.57 -6.80
N ALA A 11 -7.93 -4.61 -7.63
CA ALA A 11 -9.16 -5.11 -8.25
C ALA A 11 -10.00 -5.96 -7.27
N MET A 12 -9.35 -6.66 -6.33
CA MET A 12 -10.02 -7.50 -5.33
C MET A 12 -10.52 -6.71 -4.11
N THR A 13 -9.91 -5.55 -3.83
CA THR A 13 -10.27 -4.71 -2.69
C THR A 13 -11.45 -3.84 -3.03
N ARG A 14 -12.54 -3.96 -2.25
CA ARG A 14 -13.71 -3.08 -2.38
C ARG A 14 -13.34 -1.59 -2.22
N ALA A 15 -14.16 -0.69 -2.75
CA ALA A 15 -14.02 0.75 -2.50
C ALA A 15 -13.92 1.05 -0.99
N GLU A 16 -13.02 1.97 -0.64
CA GLU A 16 -12.66 2.30 0.75
C GLU A 16 -12.17 1.11 1.57
N GLY A 17 -11.83 -0.02 0.94
CA GLY A 17 -11.26 -1.19 1.60
C GLY A 17 -9.82 -0.94 2.06
N TRP A 18 -9.37 -1.75 3.02
CA TRP A 18 -8.01 -1.67 3.56
C TRP A 18 -7.04 -2.57 2.81
N LEU A 19 -5.81 -2.09 2.67
CA LEU A 19 -4.63 -2.89 2.37
C LEU A 19 -3.55 -2.58 3.41
N LEU A 20 -3.06 -3.61 4.09
CA LEU A 20 -1.94 -3.52 5.01
C LEU A 20 -0.72 -4.18 4.37
N VAL A 21 0.35 -3.42 4.19
CA VAL A 21 1.61 -3.91 3.64
C VAL A 21 2.68 -3.80 4.71
N SER A 22 3.24 -4.94 5.14
CA SER A 22 4.30 -5.03 6.14
C SER A 22 5.54 -5.69 5.55
N GLY A 23 6.66 -5.65 6.27
CA GLY A 23 7.95 -6.18 5.78
C GLY A 23 8.63 -5.28 4.76
N VAL A 24 8.32 -3.98 4.79
CA VAL A 24 8.94 -2.96 3.95
C VAL A 24 10.10 -2.32 4.72
N LEU A 25 11.27 -2.20 4.11
CA LEU A 25 12.36 -1.43 4.71
C LEU A 25 12.10 0.07 4.52
N GLU A 26 12.54 0.90 5.47
CA GLU A 26 12.32 2.36 5.43
C GLU A 26 12.78 3.01 4.12
N GLN A 27 13.94 2.60 3.60
CA GLN A 27 14.48 3.08 2.33
C GLN A 27 13.61 2.76 1.10
N ASP A 28 12.70 1.77 1.23
CA ASP A 28 11.81 1.32 0.18
C ASP A 28 10.40 1.95 0.29
N ASP A 29 10.11 2.78 1.31
CA ASP A 29 8.79 3.39 1.52
C ASP A 29 8.30 4.12 0.27
N MET A 30 9.15 4.96 -0.31
CA MET A 30 8.79 5.74 -1.50
C MET A 30 8.38 4.85 -2.67
N VAL A 31 9.13 3.76 -2.92
CA VAL A 31 8.86 2.85 -4.04
C VAL A 31 7.55 2.11 -3.82
N VAL A 32 7.32 1.60 -2.61
CA VAL A 32 6.09 0.87 -2.27
C VAL A 32 4.87 1.80 -2.29
N THR A 33 5.00 2.99 -1.71
CA THR A 33 3.92 3.99 -1.66
C THR A 33 3.53 4.45 -3.07
N ALA A 34 4.50 4.81 -3.91
CA ALA A 34 4.23 5.24 -5.28
C ALA A 34 3.56 4.13 -6.12
N ALA A 35 4.02 2.88 -5.96
CA ALA A 35 3.40 1.75 -6.65
C ALA A 35 1.96 1.50 -6.17
N ALA A 36 1.69 1.64 -4.88
CA ALA A 36 0.34 1.46 -4.32
C ALA A 36 -0.61 2.56 -4.80
N GLU A 37 -0.13 3.81 -4.85
CA GLU A 37 -0.88 4.94 -5.39
C GLU A 37 -1.20 4.77 -6.87
N ALA A 38 -0.23 4.32 -7.67
CA ALA A 38 -0.45 4.00 -9.08
C ALA A 38 -1.47 2.87 -9.29
N ALA A 39 -1.60 1.94 -8.33
CA ALA A 39 -2.63 0.89 -8.35
C ALA A 39 -4.01 1.36 -7.84
N GLY A 40 -4.14 2.64 -7.47
CA GLY A 40 -5.40 3.24 -7.02
C GLY A 40 -5.68 3.06 -5.52
N PHE A 41 -4.63 2.96 -4.72
CA PHE A 41 -4.71 3.10 -3.27
C PHE A 41 -4.26 4.51 -2.82
N LYS A 42 -4.52 4.84 -1.55
CA LYS A 42 -4.03 6.06 -0.89
C LYS A 42 -3.47 5.73 0.48
N LYS A 43 -2.24 6.15 0.75
CA LYS A 43 -1.58 5.98 2.07
C LYS A 43 -2.37 6.71 3.15
N GLN A 44 -2.61 6.04 4.27
CA GLN A 44 -3.34 6.58 5.42
C GLN A 44 -2.40 6.84 6.59
N ARG A 45 -1.73 5.78 7.04
CA ARG A 45 -0.80 5.81 8.17
C ARG A 45 0.30 4.78 7.97
N GLN A 46 1.39 4.97 8.70
CA GLN A 46 2.45 3.98 8.80
C GLN A 46 2.84 3.77 10.25
N THR A 47 3.27 2.55 10.57
CA THR A 47 3.94 2.23 11.82
C THR A 47 5.32 1.68 11.52
N GLN A 48 6.25 1.87 12.45
CA GLN A 48 7.66 1.53 12.25
C GLN A 48 8.20 0.78 13.48
N ARG A 49 9.01 -0.26 13.24
CA ARG A 49 9.78 -0.97 14.26
C ARG A 49 11.22 -1.14 13.78
N GLY A 50 12.12 -0.31 14.28
CA GLY A 50 13.47 -0.19 13.70
C GLY A 50 13.35 0.28 12.25
N ASN A 51 13.96 -0.44 11.31
CA ASN A 51 13.92 -0.07 9.88
C ASN A 51 12.75 -0.70 9.13
N TRP A 52 11.83 -1.38 9.82
CA TRP A 52 10.70 -2.07 9.21
C TRP A 52 9.42 -1.27 9.33
N LEU A 53 8.74 -1.09 8.22
CA LEU A 53 7.46 -0.40 8.09
C LEU A 53 6.31 -1.39 7.93
N CYS A 54 5.17 -0.99 8.50
CA CYS A 54 3.85 -1.46 8.10
C CYS A 54 3.05 -0.24 7.66
N ILE A 55 2.56 -0.26 6.42
CA ILE A 55 1.86 0.86 5.79
C ILE A 55 0.41 0.45 5.57
N GLU A 56 -0.50 1.30 6.03
CA GLU A 56 -1.92 1.20 5.75
C GLU A 56 -2.30 2.04 4.55
N PHE A 57 -2.97 1.41 3.60
CA PHE A 57 -3.57 2.05 2.45
C PHE A 57 -5.09 1.84 2.43
N ARG A 58 -5.81 2.78 1.81
CA ARG A 58 -7.23 2.66 1.47
C ARG A 58 -7.41 2.63 -0.04
N LYS A 59 -8.31 1.80 -0.54
CA LYS A 59 -8.69 1.81 -1.97
C LYS A 59 -9.49 3.08 -2.26
N ASN A 60 -9.08 3.83 -3.28
CA ASN A 60 -9.80 5.03 -3.71
C ASN A 60 -11.23 4.70 -4.13
N LEU A 61 -12.15 5.65 -3.95
CA LEU A 61 -13.47 5.61 -4.59
C LEU A 61 -13.30 5.59 -6.12
N PRO A 62 -14.03 4.73 -6.85
CA PRO A 62 -14.16 4.90 -8.29
C PRO A 62 -14.78 6.28 -8.57
N ALA A 63 -14.27 6.96 -9.59
CA ALA A 63 -14.80 8.24 -10.07
C ALA A 63 -16.26 8.11 -10.54
#